data_AF-A0A0E2D143-F1
#
_entry.id   AF-A0A0E2D143-F1
#
_cell.length_a   1.000
_cell.length_b   1.000
_cell.length_c   1.000
_cell.angle_alpha   90.00
_cell.angle_beta   90.00
_cell.angle_gamma   90.00
#
_symmetry.space_group_name_H-M   'P 1'
#
loop_
_entity.id
_entity.type
_entity.pdbx_description
1 polymer ?
#
loop_
_entity_poly.entity_id
_entity_poly.type
_entity_poly.pdbx_seq_one_letter_code
_entity_poly.pdbx_strand_id
1 'polypeptide(L)'
;MLSFTIYISLIEFCSFNHSKTENLPTLKTTLPLLSGEYYSNIQKLEEGYFVRQLFLDTTRKQNKFVFVQLSVTLSKNREETRIEGIVKFTARGAELIPESCRVFTNKESGNRWALVRAYDCDHLSFQIESNRPNFIFIEPDFMPGNSIGVYRKSASSDPSKISALVLESNGKILEVWGLRLSRVRKNATVVLEKENGQKYSVRALETIETTGQVTAEKIPIEKGDILLYDNHINFGSFVY
;
A
#
# COMPACT_ATOMS: atom_id res chain seq x y z
N MET A 1 45.77 -60.68 7.63
CA MET A 1 44.95 -60.01 8.65
C MET A 1 44.35 -58.77 8.01
N LEU A 2 43.02 -58.70 7.91
CA LEU A 2 42.33 -57.52 7.40
C LEU A 2 42.37 -56.41 8.48
N SER A 3 42.94 -55.26 8.13
CA SER A 3 42.79 -54.04 8.93
C SER A 3 41.66 -53.19 8.34
N PHE A 4 40.56 -53.11 9.08
CA PHE A 4 39.49 -52.14 8.87
C PHE A 4 39.98 -50.78 9.36
N THR A 5 40.12 -49.79 8.47
CA THR A 5 40.35 -48.40 8.86
C THR A 5 39.01 -47.68 8.92
N ILE A 6 38.58 -47.34 10.14
CA ILE A 6 37.36 -46.58 10.41
C ILE A 6 37.67 -45.10 10.15
N TYR A 7 36.99 -44.50 9.17
CA TYR A 7 37.05 -43.06 8.90
C TYR A 7 36.08 -42.35 9.86
N ILE A 8 36.60 -41.74 10.93
CA ILE A 8 35.81 -40.89 11.83
C ILE A 8 35.91 -39.46 11.30
N SER A 9 34.84 -38.98 10.70
CA SER A 9 34.66 -37.58 10.31
C SER A 9 34.47 -36.72 11.56
N LEU A 10 35.52 -36.00 11.97
CA LEU A 10 35.43 -34.88 12.90
C LEU A 10 34.84 -33.68 12.15
N ILE A 11 33.55 -33.44 12.32
CA ILE A 11 32.93 -32.16 11.99
C ILE A 11 33.28 -31.22 13.14
N GLU A 12 34.28 -30.37 12.94
CA GLU A 12 34.48 -29.22 13.83
C GLU A 12 33.31 -28.26 13.66
N PHE A 13 32.44 -28.23 14.67
CA PHE A 13 31.55 -27.10 14.90
C PHE A 13 32.41 -25.89 15.26
N CYS A 14 32.67 -25.02 14.30
CA CYS A 14 33.16 -23.68 14.60
C CYS A 14 32.02 -22.86 15.23
N SER A 15 32.09 -22.80 16.54
CA SER A 15 31.39 -21.93 17.46
C SER A 15 31.40 -20.46 17.03
N PHE A 16 30.20 -19.88 17.05
CA PHE A 16 29.83 -18.52 17.44
C PHE A 16 31.01 -17.61 17.84
N ASN A 17 31.54 -16.85 16.87
CA ASN A 17 32.37 -15.69 17.18
C ASN A 17 31.49 -14.45 17.23
N HIS A 18 31.26 -14.00 18.46
CA HIS A 18 30.69 -12.71 18.82
C HIS A 18 31.67 -11.62 18.37
N SER A 19 31.58 -11.18 17.10
CA SER A 19 32.32 -9.99 16.67
C SER A 19 31.67 -8.77 17.31
N LYS A 20 32.41 -8.18 18.25
CA LYS A 20 32.13 -6.92 18.94
C LYS A 20 31.54 -5.89 17.97
N THR A 21 30.41 -5.34 18.39
CA THR A 21 29.76 -4.15 17.87
C THR A 21 30.74 -2.97 17.95
N GLU A 22 31.41 -2.66 16.85
CA GLU A 22 32.07 -1.37 16.68
C GLU A 22 31.02 -0.32 16.34
N ASN A 23 31.11 0.81 17.03
CA ASN A 23 30.14 1.89 17.06
C ASN A 23 29.82 2.44 15.65
N LEU A 24 28.56 2.31 15.24
CA LEU A 24 27.97 3.20 14.24
C LEU A 24 26.91 4.06 14.93
N PRO A 25 27.07 5.39 15.01
CA PRO A 25 26.06 6.26 15.56
C PRO A 25 24.97 6.43 14.50
N THR A 26 23.84 5.75 14.65
CA THR A 26 22.59 6.28 14.11
C THR A 26 21.50 6.02 15.13
N LEU A 27 21.21 7.03 15.95
CA LEU A 27 19.84 7.24 16.40
C LEU A 27 19.01 7.34 15.11
N LYS A 28 18.50 6.21 14.59
CA LYS A 28 17.44 6.26 13.59
C LYS A 28 16.31 6.96 14.32
N THR A 29 16.12 8.25 14.06
CA THR A 29 15.04 9.02 14.64
C THR A 29 13.75 8.40 14.13
N THR A 30 13.16 7.51 14.92
CA THR A 30 11.85 6.96 14.65
C THR A 30 10.86 8.10 14.74
N LEU A 31 10.23 8.41 13.62
CA LEU A 31 9.13 9.36 13.55
C LEU A 31 7.84 8.66 13.99
N PRO A 32 6.87 9.40 14.54
CA PRO A 32 5.58 8.84 14.91
C PRO A 32 4.87 8.27 13.67
N LEU A 33 4.39 7.04 13.78
CA LEU A 33 3.55 6.43 12.75
C LEU A 33 2.19 7.14 12.74
N LEU A 34 1.80 7.66 11.58
CA LEU A 34 0.56 8.42 11.44
C LEU A 34 -0.57 7.55 10.87
N SER A 35 -1.80 7.78 11.31
CA SER A 35 -2.98 7.27 10.59
C SER A 35 -3.06 7.83 9.17
N GLY A 36 -3.69 7.08 8.26
CA GLY A 36 -3.97 7.52 6.89
C GLY A 36 -3.74 6.45 5.83
N GLU A 37 -3.77 6.90 4.57
CA GLU A 37 -3.51 6.06 3.39
C GLU A 37 -2.08 6.22 2.91
N TYR A 38 -1.45 5.11 2.55
CA TYR A 38 -0.09 5.03 2.04
C TYR A 38 -0.06 4.20 0.77
N TYR A 39 0.71 4.62 -0.23
CA TYR A 39 0.83 3.94 -1.53
C TYR A 39 2.27 3.53 -1.79
N SER A 40 2.46 2.34 -2.35
CA SER A 40 3.74 1.98 -2.96
C SER A 40 3.88 2.67 -4.31
N ASN A 41 5.10 2.73 -4.83
CA ASN A 41 5.29 2.99 -6.26
C ASN A 41 4.62 1.88 -7.09
N ILE A 42 4.18 2.24 -8.29
CA ILE A 42 3.71 1.25 -9.27
C ILE A 42 4.93 0.50 -9.81
N GLN A 43 4.90 -0.82 -9.70
CA GLN A 43 6.01 -1.67 -10.14
C GLN A 43 5.62 -2.43 -11.39
N LYS A 44 6.48 -2.36 -12.41
CA LYS A 44 6.27 -3.06 -13.67
C LYS A 44 6.61 -4.55 -13.51
N LEU A 45 5.74 -5.39 -14.07
CA LEU A 45 5.96 -6.82 -14.26
C LEU A 45 6.17 -7.08 -15.76
N GLU A 46 6.65 -8.28 -16.09
CA GLU A 46 6.74 -8.74 -17.48
C GLU A 46 5.38 -8.65 -18.19
N GLU A 47 4.33 -9.16 -17.54
CA GLU A 47 2.97 -9.19 -18.09
C GLU A 47 2.01 -8.19 -17.41
N GLY A 48 2.52 -7.05 -16.94
CA GLY A 48 1.65 -6.00 -16.39
C GLY A 48 2.31 -5.13 -15.34
N TYR A 49 1.59 -4.84 -14.26
CA TYR A 49 2.12 -4.11 -13.11
C TYR A 49 1.36 -4.48 -11.84
N PHE A 50 1.93 -4.15 -10.70
CA PHE A 50 1.17 -4.11 -9.46
C PHE A 50 1.43 -2.82 -8.69
N VAL A 51 0.51 -2.51 -7.78
CA VAL A 51 0.61 -1.40 -6.85
C VAL A 51 -0.08 -1.76 -5.55
N ARG A 52 0.36 -1.15 -4.46
CA ARG A 52 -0.14 -1.45 -3.12
C ARG A 52 -0.61 -0.21 -2.42
N GLN A 53 -1.55 -0.43 -1.52
CA GLN A 53 -2.08 0.58 -0.63
C GLN A 53 -2.20 0.01 0.77
N LEU A 54 -1.75 0.76 1.76
CA LEU A 54 -1.99 0.50 3.17
C LEU A 54 -2.88 1.60 3.73
N PHE A 55 -3.97 1.23 4.38
CA PHE A 55 -4.74 2.12 5.22
C PHE A 55 -4.51 1.78 6.69
N LEU A 56 -4.01 2.76 7.45
CA LEU A 56 -3.79 2.66 8.90
C LEU A 56 -4.82 3.51 9.63
N ASP A 57 -5.61 2.87 10.50
CA ASP A 57 -6.52 3.55 11.41
C ASP A 57 -6.09 3.30 12.86
N THR A 58 -5.41 4.30 13.43
CA THR A 58 -4.93 4.30 14.81
C THR A 58 -5.76 5.23 15.71
N THR A 59 -6.94 5.65 15.22
CA THR A 59 -7.83 6.59 15.92
C THR A 59 -8.94 5.90 16.72
N ARG A 60 -9.13 4.60 16.49
CA ARG A 60 -10.16 3.79 17.13
C ARG A 60 -9.66 3.12 18.41
N LYS A 61 -10.59 2.59 19.20
CA LYS A 61 -10.29 1.77 20.40
C LYS A 61 -9.37 0.58 20.09
N GLN A 62 -9.52 -0.01 18.91
CA GLN A 62 -8.64 -1.05 18.39
C GLN A 62 -8.04 -0.53 17.09
N ASN A 63 -6.71 -0.44 17.05
CA ASN A 63 -6.01 0.00 15.85
C ASN A 63 -6.10 -1.09 14.78
N LYS A 64 -6.44 -0.70 13.56
CA LYS A 64 -6.64 -1.62 12.44
C LYS A 64 -5.86 -1.18 11.22
N PHE A 65 -5.52 -2.16 10.40
CA PHE A 65 -5.00 -1.89 9.06
C PHE A 65 -5.79 -2.66 8.01
N VAL A 66 -5.75 -2.12 6.80
CA VAL A 66 -6.14 -2.82 5.59
C VAL A 66 -5.03 -2.59 4.57
N PHE A 67 -4.42 -3.67 4.13
CA PHE A 67 -3.43 -3.67 3.05
C PHE A 67 -4.07 -4.28 1.81
N VAL A 68 -3.88 -3.65 0.66
CA VAL A 68 -4.36 -4.16 -0.63
C VAL A 68 -3.24 -4.10 -1.64
N GLN A 69 -3.05 -5.19 -2.37
CA GLN A 69 -2.26 -5.22 -3.60
C GLN A 69 -3.21 -5.37 -4.79
N LEU A 70 -3.15 -4.43 -5.72
CA LEU A 70 -3.75 -4.57 -7.04
C LEU A 70 -2.68 -5.02 -8.03
N SER A 71 -2.92 -6.16 -8.68
CA SER A 71 -2.16 -6.64 -9.83
C SER A 71 -3.01 -6.46 -11.09
N VAL A 72 -2.45 -5.85 -12.13
CA VAL A 72 -3.12 -5.66 -13.42
C VAL A 72 -2.27 -6.26 -14.52
N THR A 73 -2.86 -7.18 -15.28
CA THR A 73 -2.21 -7.84 -16.41
C THR A 73 -2.37 -7.05 -17.71
N LEU A 74 -1.57 -7.36 -18.73
CA LEU A 74 -1.70 -6.75 -20.07
C LEU A 74 -3.07 -6.99 -20.72
N SER A 75 -3.73 -8.11 -20.41
CA SER A 75 -5.10 -8.42 -20.84
C SER A 75 -6.18 -7.75 -19.99
N LYS A 76 -5.78 -6.79 -19.13
CA LYS A 76 -6.62 -6.02 -18.20
C LYS A 76 -7.35 -6.84 -17.12
N ASN A 77 -7.05 -8.13 -16.99
CA ASN A 77 -7.48 -8.91 -15.84
C ASN A 77 -6.81 -8.35 -14.59
N ARG A 78 -7.59 -8.21 -13.53
CA ARG A 78 -7.13 -7.64 -12.27
C ARG A 78 -7.31 -8.62 -11.15
N GLU A 79 -6.39 -8.54 -10.21
CA GLU A 79 -6.46 -9.26 -8.96
C GLU A 79 -6.23 -8.29 -7.81
N GLU A 80 -7.09 -8.33 -6.80
CA GLU A 80 -6.91 -7.64 -5.54
C GLU A 80 -6.70 -8.62 -4.42
N THR A 81 -5.50 -8.63 -3.84
CA THR A 81 -5.25 -9.32 -2.57
C THR A 81 -5.47 -8.32 -1.44
N ARG A 82 -6.44 -8.59 -0.56
CA ARG A 82 -6.79 -7.77 0.60
C ARG A 82 -6.40 -8.49 1.88
N ILE A 83 -5.65 -7.80 2.74
CA ILE A 83 -5.18 -8.27 4.04
C ILE A 83 -5.69 -7.30 5.09
N GLU A 84 -6.48 -7.80 6.03
CA GLU A 84 -7.08 -7.01 7.11
C GLU A 84 -6.56 -7.54 8.45
N GLY A 85 -6.35 -6.65 9.42
CA GLY A 85 -5.91 -7.06 10.75
C GLY A 85 -5.72 -5.91 11.72
N ILE A 86 -4.94 -6.18 12.77
CA ILE A 86 -4.69 -5.25 13.87
C ILE A 86 -3.29 -4.63 13.82
N VAL A 87 -3.16 -3.45 14.40
CA VAL A 87 -1.88 -2.74 14.56
C VAL A 87 -1.47 -2.76 16.03
N LYS A 88 -0.29 -3.31 16.32
CA LYS A 88 0.29 -3.36 17.65
C LYS A 88 1.52 -2.46 17.71
N PHE A 89 1.45 -1.36 18.44
CA PHE A 89 2.59 -0.45 18.57
C PHE A 89 3.76 -1.11 19.29
N THR A 90 4.97 -0.81 18.83
CA THR A 90 6.24 -1.29 19.40
C THR A 90 7.11 -0.07 19.75
N ALA A 91 8.27 -0.31 20.37
CA ALA A 91 9.20 0.78 20.70
C ALA A 91 9.77 1.51 19.46
N ARG A 92 9.73 0.89 18.27
CA ARG A 92 10.34 1.40 17.04
C ARG A 92 9.34 1.71 15.92
N GLY A 93 8.05 1.47 16.15
CA GLY A 93 7.03 1.62 15.13
C GLY A 93 5.79 0.83 15.49
N ALA A 94 5.36 -0.08 14.61
CA ALA A 94 4.30 -1.02 14.91
C ALA A 94 4.53 -2.37 14.22
N GLU A 95 3.76 -3.35 14.67
CA GLU A 95 3.61 -4.67 14.08
C GLU A 95 2.19 -4.76 13.48
N LEU A 96 2.10 -5.13 12.21
CA LEU A 96 0.85 -5.43 11.51
C LEU A 96 0.61 -6.94 11.60
N ILE A 97 -0.47 -7.32 12.28
CA ILE A 97 -0.84 -8.73 12.50
C ILE A 97 -2.11 -9.01 11.69
N PRO A 98 -2.02 -9.70 10.55
CA PRO A 98 -3.18 -10.08 9.76
C PRO A 98 -4.14 -11.00 10.51
N GLU A 99 -5.43 -10.80 10.24
CA GLU A 99 -6.53 -11.63 10.75
C GLU A 99 -7.34 -12.24 9.60
N SER A 100 -7.29 -11.66 8.40
CA SER A 100 -8.04 -12.12 7.24
C SER A 100 -7.34 -11.79 5.93
N CYS A 101 -7.17 -12.79 5.06
CA CYS A 101 -6.63 -12.61 3.71
C CYS A 101 -7.63 -13.12 2.65
N ARG A 102 -7.90 -12.27 1.66
CA ARG A 102 -8.88 -12.54 0.59
C ARG A 102 -8.32 -12.10 -0.76
N VAL A 103 -8.66 -12.85 -1.80
CA VAL A 103 -8.27 -12.55 -3.19
C VAL A 103 -9.52 -12.36 -4.01
N PHE A 104 -9.58 -11.24 -4.71
CA PHE A 104 -10.66 -10.87 -5.60
C PHE A 104 -10.15 -10.73 -7.03
N THR A 105 -10.99 -10.98 -8.02
CA THR A 105 -10.66 -10.71 -9.42
C THR A 105 -11.79 -9.99 -10.14
N ASN A 106 -11.44 -9.22 -11.16
CA ASN A 106 -12.37 -8.74 -12.16
C ASN A 106 -11.69 -8.67 -13.52
N LYS A 107 -12.51 -8.54 -14.58
CA LYS A 107 -12.01 -8.51 -15.96
C LYS A 107 -11.46 -7.15 -16.38
N GLU A 108 -11.96 -6.06 -15.80
CA GLU A 108 -11.63 -4.67 -16.15
C GLU A 108 -12.16 -3.70 -15.08
N SER A 109 -11.75 -2.42 -15.18
CA SER A 109 -12.22 -1.37 -14.29
C SER A 109 -13.74 -1.18 -14.38
N GLY A 110 -14.39 -0.85 -13.25
CA GLY A 110 -15.84 -0.67 -13.19
C GLY A 110 -16.64 -1.98 -13.10
N ASN A 111 -16.01 -3.14 -13.25
CA ASN A 111 -16.69 -4.41 -12.97
C ASN A 111 -16.61 -4.75 -11.48
N ARG A 112 -17.68 -5.35 -10.96
CA ARG A 112 -17.72 -5.86 -9.58
C ARG A 112 -16.63 -6.89 -9.34
N TRP A 113 -16.09 -6.89 -8.14
CA TRP A 113 -15.08 -7.85 -7.74
C TRP A 113 -15.71 -9.20 -7.39
N ALA A 114 -15.13 -10.28 -7.90
CA ALA A 114 -15.50 -11.65 -7.53
C ALA A 114 -14.49 -12.20 -6.52
N LEU A 115 -14.94 -12.62 -5.34
CA LEU A 115 -14.10 -13.33 -4.37
C LEU A 115 -13.73 -14.69 -4.96
N VAL A 116 -12.43 -14.95 -5.13
CA VAL A 116 -11.93 -16.22 -5.67
C VAL A 116 -11.22 -17.08 -4.62
N ARG A 117 -10.64 -16.46 -3.58
CA ARG A 117 -9.97 -17.18 -2.49
C ARG A 117 -10.11 -16.43 -1.17
N ALA A 118 -10.18 -17.18 -0.08
CA ALA A 118 -9.99 -16.70 1.27
C ALA A 118 -9.10 -17.72 1.99
N TYR A 119 -8.16 -17.25 2.80
CA TYR A 119 -7.23 -18.12 3.52
C TYR A 119 -6.79 -17.48 4.84
N ASP A 120 -6.40 -18.35 5.78
CA ASP A 120 -5.83 -17.94 7.05
C ASP A 120 -4.40 -17.42 6.85
N CYS A 121 -4.10 -16.31 7.48
CA CYS A 121 -2.80 -15.63 7.37
C CYS A 121 -2.29 -15.10 8.71
N ASP A 122 -2.73 -15.74 9.79
CA ASP A 122 -2.35 -15.49 11.18
C ASP A 122 -0.86 -15.75 11.49
N HIS A 123 -0.18 -16.53 10.65
CA HIS A 123 1.26 -16.78 10.70
C HIS A 123 2.12 -15.64 10.13
N LEU A 124 1.50 -14.66 9.45
CA LEU A 124 2.21 -13.51 8.89
C LEU A 124 2.34 -12.40 9.94
N SER A 125 3.45 -11.66 9.90
CA SER A 125 3.63 -10.43 10.68
C SER A 125 4.55 -9.49 9.91
N PHE A 126 4.24 -8.20 9.95
CA PHE A 126 4.99 -7.18 9.23
C PHE A 126 5.36 -6.05 10.19
N GLN A 127 6.64 -5.72 10.25
CA GLN A 127 7.13 -4.57 10.99
C GLN A 127 6.97 -3.33 10.13
N ILE A 128 6.45 -2.26 10.73
CA ILE A 128 6.31 -0.96 10.09
C ILE A 128 7.03 0.10 10.90
N GLU A 129 7.86 0.88 10.21
CA GLU A 129 8.60 2.00 10.81
C GLU A 129 8.44 3.26 9.97
N SER A 130 8.57 4.42 10.61
CA SER A 130 8.71 5.70 9.92
C SER A 130 10.04 6.33 10.34
N ASN A 131 10.93 6.57 9.37
CA ASN A 131 12.19 7.26 9.60
C ASN A 131 12.35 8.52 8.73
N ARG A 132 11.36 8.78 7.86
CA ARG A 132 11.30 9.90 6.93
C ARG A 132 9.87 10.46 6.94
N PRO A 133 9.69 11.80 6.98
CA PRO A 133 8.36 12.40 6.97
C PRO A 133 7.55 11.95 5.75
N ASN A 134 6.28 11.61 5.95
CA ASN A 134 5.35 11.13 4.91
C ASN A 134 5.74 9.80 4.25
N PHE A 135 6.68 9.04 4.82
CA PHE A 135 7.00 7.70 4.36
C PHE A 135 6.97 6.68 5.50
N ILE A 136 6.62 5.47 5.14
CA ILE A 136 6.72 4.29 5.99
C ILE A 136 7.50 3.21 5.26
N PHE A 137 8.13 2.35 6.05
CA PHE A 137 8.89 1.20 5.61
C PHE A 137 8.25 -0.03 6.22
N ILE A 138 8.04 -1.06 5.40
CA ILE A 138 7.43 -2.32 5.83
C ILE A 138 8.43 -3.46 5.60
N GLU A 139 8.66 -4.28 6.62
CA GLU A 139 9.58 -5.42 6.60
C GLU A 139 8.92 -6.68 7.22
N PRO A 140 8.89 -7.83 6.52
CA PRO A 140 9.24 -7.98 5.11
C PRO A 140 8.31 -7.15 4.21
N ASP A 141 8.73 -6.81 2.99
CA ASP A 141 7.76 -6.30 2.02
C ASP A 141 6.76 -7.42 1.71
N PHE A 142 5.53 -7.03 1.35
CA PHE A 142 4.53 -7.97 0.84
C PHE A 142 4.90 -8.53 -0.55
N MET A 143 6.05 -8.13 -1.13
CA MET A 143 6.59 -8.66 -2.37
C MET A 143 7.53 -9.83 -2.13
N PRO A 144 7.41 -10.93 -2.88
CA PRO A 144 8.49 -11.89 -3.00
C PRO A 144 9.76 -11.21 -3.53
N GLY A 145 10.86 -11.29 -2.79
CA GLY A 145 12.19 -10.82 -3.25
C GLY A 145 12.62 -9.42 -2.78
N ASN A 146 11.73 -8.59 -2.24
CA ASN A 146 12.13 -7.36 -1.54
C ASN A 146 12.08 -7.58 -0.03
N SER A 147 13.17 -7.28 0.68
CA SER A 147 13.16 -7.31 2.14
C SER A 147 12.39 -6.13 2.75
N ILE A 148 12.37 -4.98 2.09
CA ILE A 148 11.75 -3.75 2.62
C ILE A 148 10.93 -3.06 1.54
N GLY A 149 9.66 -2.77 1.85
CA GLY A 149 8.78 -1.97 1.01
C GLY A 149 8.72 -0.52 1.48
N VAL A 150 8.73 0.43 0.53
CA VAL A 150 8.63 1.87 0.82
C VAL A 150 7.27 2.38 0.35
N TYR A 151 6.55 3.07 1.25
CA TYR A 151 5.22 3.58 0.96
C TYR A 151 5.13 5.06 1.32
N ARG A 152 4.58 5.83 0.39
CA ARG A 152 4.35 7.27 0.53
C ARG A 152 2.97 7.53 1.09
N LYS A 153 2.89 8.38 2.09
CA LYS A 153 1.64 8.88 2.65
C LYS A 153 0.93 9.77 1.64
N SER A 154 -0.35 9.51 1.42
CA SER A 154 -1.27 10.42 0.73
C SER A 154 -1.59 11.61 1.63
N ALA A 155 -1.78 12.82 1.08
CA ALA A 155 -2.21 13.97 1.89
C ALA A 155 -3.61 13.78 2.51
N SER A 156 -4.31 12.71 2.16
CA SER A 156 -5.47 12.19 2.87
C SER A 156 -5.11 11.66 4.27
N SER A 157 -4.68 12.54 5.17
CA SER A 157 -4.54 12.21 6.61
C SER A 157 -5.88 12.26 7.37
N ASP A 158 -6.93 12.77 6.74
CA ASP A 158 -8.29 12.85 7.28
C ASP A 158 -9.11 11.62 6.85
N PRO A 159 -9.80 10.91 7.76
CA PRO A 159 -10.73 9.84 7.41
C PRO A 159 -11.85 10.25 6.42
N SER A 160 -12.24 11.53 6.36
CA SER A 160 -13.26 12.06 5.44
C SER A 160 -12.72 12.29 4.02
N LYS A 161 -11.41 12.40 3.88
CA LYS A 161 -10.71 12.47 2.60
C LYS A 161 -10.41 11.04 2.17
N ILE A 162 -10.65 10.76 0.90
CA ILE A 162 -10.44 9.45 0.30
C ILE A 162 -9.44 9.65 -0.83
N SER A 163 -8.33 8.93 -0.80
CA SER A 163 -7.40 8.97 -1.92
C SER A 163 -7.60 7.83 -2.91
N ALA A 164 -7.23 8.10 -4.15
CA ALA A 164 -7.15 7.12 -5.22
C ALA A 164 -5.95 7.40 -6.11
N LEU A 165 -5.27 6.35 -6.54
CA LEU A 165 -4.13 6.41 -7.43
C LEU A 165 -4.60 6.38 -8.89
N VAL A 166 -4.01 7.22 -9.73
CA VAL A 166 -4.20 7.17 -11.19
C VAL A 166 -3.45 5.97 -11.75
N LEU A 167 -4.20 5.04 -12.35
CA LEU A 167 -3.67 3.82 -12.97
C LEU A 167 -3.36 3.98 -14.44
N GLU A 168 -4.29 4.58 -15.19
CA GLU A 168 -4.23 4.80 -16.63
C GLU A 168 -4.88 6.12 -17.00
N SER A 169 -4.44 6.70 -18.12
CA SER A 169 -5.06 7.87 -18.74
C SER A 169 -5.45 7.51 -20.17
N ASN A 170 -6.74 7.55 -20.48
CA ASN A 170 -7.27 7.33 -21.82
C ASN A 170 -7.99 8.59 -22.31
N GLY A 171 -7.25 9.44 -23.03
CA GLY A 171 -7.76 10.74 -23.48
C GLY A 171 -8.08 11.65 -22.30
N LYS A 172 -9.36 11.92 -22.07
CA LYS A 172 -9.85 12.75 -20.95
C LYS A 172 -10.24 11.94 -19.71
N ILE A 173 -10.38 10.62 -19.85
CA ILE A 173 -10.85 9.75 -18.77
C ILE A 173 -9.63 9.12 -18.11
N LEU A 174 -9.52 9.37 -16.81
CA LEU A 174 -8.58 8.73 -15.92
C LEU A 174 -9.23 7.53 -15.29
N GLU A 175 -8.49 6.45 -15.23
CA GLU A 175 -8.84 5.30 -14.45
C GLU A 175 -8.10 5.34 -13.11
N VAL A 176 -8.85 5.19 -12.02
CA VAL A 176 -8.30 5.32 -10.68
C VAL A 176 -8.63 4.14 -9.79
N TRP A 177 -7.79 3.95 -8.77
CA TRP A 177 -7.92 2.85 -7.81
C TRP A 177 -7.61 3.30 -6.39
N GLY A 178 -8.42 2.85 -5.43
CA GLY A 178 -8.19 3.11 -4.02
C GLY A 178 -9.18 2.33 -3.16
N LEU A 179 -8.68 1.76 -2.07
CA LEU A 179 -9.40 0.92 -1.12
C LEU A 179 -10.73 1.54 -0.64
N ARG A 180 -10.74 2.86 -0.45
CA ARG A 180 -11.87 3.58 0.13
C ARG A 180 -12.76 4.27 -0.91
N LEU A 181 -12.55 4.04 -2.21
CA LEU A 181 -13.36 4.66 -3.28
C LEU A 181 -14.86 4.38 -3.14
N SER A 182 -15.25 3.21 -2.63
CA SER A 182 -16.64 2.86 -2.31
C SER A 182 -17.32 3.79 -1.30
N ARG A 183 -16.54 4.58 -0.56
CA ARG A 183 -17.02 5.56 0.41
C ARG A 183 -17.16 6.97 -0.16
N VAL A 184 -16.81 7.18 -1.43
CA VAL A 184 -16.99 8.47 -2.10
C VAL A 184 -18.48 8.76 -2.23
N ARG A 185 -18.92 9.92 -1.72
CA ARG A 185 -20.32 10.33 -1.78
C ARG A 185 -20.65 10.93 -3.13
N LYS A 186 -21.94 10.86 -3.49
CA LYS A 186 -22.48 11.63 -4.61
C LYS A 186 -22.17 13.12 -4.36
N ASN A 187 -21.56 13.77 -5.35
CA ASN A 187 -21.11 15.17 -5.31
C ASN A 187 -19.86 15.48 -4.46
N ALA A 188 -19.05 14.47 -4.13
CA ALA A 188 -17.72 14.75 -3.55
C ALA A 188 -16.90 15.67 -4.47
N THR A 189 -16.16 16.60 -3.87
CA THR A 189 -15.20 17.41 -4.63
C THR A 189 -13.93 16.59 -4.84
N VAL A 190 -13.30 16.72 -6.01
CA VAL A 190 -12.11 15.92 -6.35
C VAL A 190 -10.99 16.82 -6.80
N VAL A 191 -9.81 16.60 -6.22
CA VAL A 191 -8.60 17.34 -6.51
C VAL A 191 -7.49 16.35 -6.85
N LEU A 192 -6.85 16.53 -8.00
CA LEU A 192 -5.59 15.87 -8.34
C LEU A 192 -4.46 16.49 -7.54
N GLU A 193 -3.75 15.69 -6.75
CA GLU A 193 -2.51 16.04 -6.07
C GLU A 193 -1.31 15.43 -6.80
N LYS A 194 -0.44 16.30 -7.29
CA LYS A 194 0.84 15.93 -7.90
C LYS A 194 1.92 15.71 -6.84
N GLU A 195 2.99 15.01 -7.21
CA GLU A 195 4.16 14.84 -6.33
C GLU A 195 4.77 16.15 -5.85
N ASN A 196 4.75 17.17 -6.72
CA ASN A 196 5.25 18.52 -6.42
C ASN A 196 4.29 19.35 -5.53
N GLY A 197 3.17 18.78 -5.09
CA GLY A 197 2.17 19.45 -4.25
C GLY A 197 1.16 20.30 -5.02
N GLN A 198 1.24 20.38 -6.36
CA GLN A 198 0.25 21.09 -7.16
C GLN A 198 -1.10 20.38 -7.13
N LYS A 199 -2.16 21.19 -7.14
CA LYS A 199 -3.54 20.75 -6.99
C LYS A 199 -4.41 21.22 -8.15
N TYR A 200 -5.16 20.30 -8.74
CA TYR A 200 -6.07 20.62 -9.86
C TYR A 200 -7.46 20.06 -9.62
N SER A 201 -8.50 20.86 -9.87
CA SER A 201 -9.87 20.38 -9.78
C SER A 201 -10.17 19.41 -10.92
N VAL A 202 -10.77 18.27 -10.58
CA VAL A 202 -11.17 17.24 -11.55
C VAL A 202 -12.60 16.79 -11.27
N ARG A 203 -13.26 16.19 -12.26
CA ARG A 203 -14.68 15.79 -12.13
C ARG A 203 -14.79 14.27 -11.99
N ALA A 204 -15.32 13.80 -10.85
CA ALA A 204 -15.70 12.40 -10.70
C ALA A 204 -16.78 12.01 -11.72
N LEU A 205 -16.63 10.83 -12.32
CA LEU A 205 -17.66 10.23 -13.17
C LEU A 205 -18.39 9.13 -12.42
N GLU A 206 -17.65 8.14 -11.92
CA GLU A 206 -18.22 6.95 -11.31
C GLU A 206 -17.18 6.25 -10.42
N THR A 207 -17.64 5.59 -9.37
CA THR A 207 -16.82 4.73 -8.50
C THR A 207 -17.53 3.42 -8.28
N ILE A 208 -16.83 2.30 -8.46
CA ILE A 208 -17.33 0.95 -8.22
C ILE A 208 -16.31 0.24 -7.35
N GLU A 209 -16.72 -0.04 -6.11
CA GLU A 209 -15.92 -0.67 -5.07
C GLU A 209 -14.57 0.05 -4.84
N THR A 210 -13.47 -0.47 -5.35
CA THR A 210 -12.11 0.08 -5.20
C THR A 210 -11.59 0.72 -6.48
N THR A 211 -12.42 0.83 -7.52
CA THR A 211 -12.09 1.42 -8.82
C THR A 211 -12.97 2.62 -9.12
N GLY A 212 -12.51 3.51 -9.99
CA GLY A 212 -13.31 4.63 -10.44
C GLY A 212 -12.81 5.24 -11.73
N GLN A 213 -13.62 6.16 -12.25
CA GLN A 213 -13.32 6.96 -13.42
C GLN A 213 -13.49 8.45 -13.11
N VAL A 214 -12.58 9.26 -13.66
CA VAL A 214 -12.56 10.71 -13.46
C VAL A 214 -12.25 11.39 -14.79
N THR A 215 -12.91 12.51 -15.07
CA THR A 215 -12.55 13.35 -16.21
C THR A 215 -11.60 14.46 -15.77
N ALA A 216 -10.53 14.64 -16.53
CA ALA A 216 -9.65 15.80 -16.42
C ALA A 216 -9.40 16.40 -17.80
N GLU A 217 -9.58 17.71 -17.91
CA GLU A 217 -9.31 18.44 -19.15
C GLU A 217 -8.15 19.40 -18.94
N LYS A 218 -7.20 19.42 -19.89
CA LYS A 218 -6.08 20.38 -19.94
C LYS A 218 -5.12 20.32 -18.74
N ILE A 219 -5.12 19.21 -17.99
CA ILE A 219 -4.19 18.98 -16.88
C ILE A 219 -3.25 17.85 -17.30
N PRO A 220 -1.92 18.04 -17.23
CA PRO A 220 -0.98 16.95 -17.49
C PRO A 220 -1.06 15.95 -16.34
N ILE A 221 -1.65 14.78 -16.58
CA ILE A 221 -1.79 13.70 -15.58
C ILE A 221 -0.88 12.54 -15.93
N GLU A 222 -0.24 12.00 -14.89
CA GLU A 222 0.70 10.90 -14.98
C GLU A 222 0.18 9.72 -14.16
N LYS A 223 0.56 8.52 -14.61
CA LYS A 223 0.32 7.29 -13.87
C LYS A 223 1.06 7.37 -12.52
N GLY A 224 0.36 7.12 -11.43
CA GLY A 224 0.88 7.27 -10.07
C GLY A 224 0.53 8.58 -9.38
N ASP A 225 -0.08 9.54 -10.08
CA ASP A 225 -0.67 10.70 -9.41
C ASP A 225 -1.78 10.28 -8.43
N ILE A 226 -2.04 11.09 -7.40
CA ILE A 226 -3.06 10.80 -6.38
C ILE A 226 -4.22 11.77 -6.53
N LEU A 227 -5.44 11.25 -6.68
CA LEU A 227 -6.67 12.01 -6.51
C LEU A 227 -7.10 12.00 -5.05
N LEU A 228 -7.57 13.14 -4.59
CA LEU A 228 -8.19 13.34 -3.28
C LEU A 228 -9.67 13.68 -3.47
N TYR A 229 -10.53 12.81 -2.98
CA TYR A 229 -11.97 13.04 -2.88
C TYR A 229 -12.27 13.59 -1.48
N ASP A 230 -12.97 14.72 -1.43
CA ASP A 230 -13.47 15.31 -0.20
C ASP A 230 -14.99 15.18 -0.14
N ASN A 231 -15.44 14.42 0.87
CA ASN A 231 -16.85 14.15 1.13
C ASN A 231 -17.53 15.23 2.00
N HIS A 232 -16.81 16.24 2.46
CA HIS A 232 -17.42 17.39 3.14
C HIS A 232 -18.32 18.13 2.14
N ILE A 233 -19.55 18.40 2.56
CA ILE A 233 -20.51 19.19 1.78
C ILE A 233 -20.08 20.64 1.89
N ASN A 234 -19.07 21.06 1.12
CA ASN A 234 -18.81 22.48 0.91
C ASN A 234 -19.22 22.85 -0.51
N PHE A 235 -20.45 23.36 -0.63
CA PHE A 235 -20.78 24.35 -1.66
C PHE A 235 -19.96 25.60 -1.34
N GLY A 236 -18.73 25.65 -1.82
CA GLY A 236 -17.84 26.79 -1.63
C GLY A 236 -16.85 26.83 -2.77
N SER A 237 -16.97 27.86 -3.61
CA SER A 237 -16.09 28.12 -4.74
C SER A 237 -14.62 28.04 -4.31
N PHE A 238 -13.85 27.16 -4.94
CA PHE A 238 -12.41 27.37 -5.05
C PHE A 238 -12.22 28.54 -6.03
N VAL A 239 -11.93 29.72 -5.48
CA VAL A 239 -11.50 30.89 -6.26
C VAL A 239 -10.06 30.65 -6.73
N TYR A 240 -9.82 31.03 -7.99
CA TYR A 240 -8.60 30.92 -8.80
C TYR A 240 -7.29 31.21 -8.09
#